data_AF-A0A1H1HQD4-F1
#
_entry.id   AF-A0A1H1HQD4-F1
#
_cell.length_a   1.000
_cell.length_b   1.000
_cell.length_c   1.000
_cell.angle_alpha   90.00
_cell.angle_beta   90.00
_cell.angle_gamma   90.00
#
_symmetry.space_group_name_H-M   'P 1'
#
loop_
_entity.id
_entity.type
_entity.pdbx_description
1 polymer ?
#
loop_
_entity_poly.entity_id
_entity_poly.type
_entity_poly.pdbx_seq_one_letter_code
_entity_poly.pdbx_strand_id
1 'polypeptide(L)'
;MRTYTVDGSRVNDVEDFYTELGRAVNGTDGYFGSNLDALVDCLRGGFGTPEDEPFAFRITHPEEVRSALGAKLYAEVLDVFSTSGVPVTT
;
A
#
# COMPACT_ATOMS: atom_id res chain seq x y z
N MET A 1 -0.30 -16.93 -3.74
CA MET A 1 -0.61 -15.54 -3.34
C MET A 1 0.68 -14.76 -3.28
N ARG A 2 0.84 -13.75 -4.13
CA ARG A 2 2.01 -12.87 -4.14
C ARG A 2 1.91 -11.89 -2.97
N THR A 3 3.03 -11.58 -2.32
CA THR A 3 3.08 -10.56 -1.26
C THR A 3 4.04 -9.45 -1.64
N TYR A 4 3.53 -8.21 -1.67
CA TYR A 4 4.31 -7.01 -1.95
C TYR A 4 4.83 -6.41 -0.64
N THR A 5 6.12 -6.07 -0.58
CA THR A 5 6.73 -5.51 0.64
C THR A 5 6.92 -4.01 0.48
N VAL A 6 6.25 -3.23 1.31
CA VAL A 6 6.45 -1.79 1.46
C VAL A 6 7.53 -1.58 2.52
N ASP A 7 8.60 -0.90 2.15
CA ASP A 7 9.68 -0.60 3.08
C ASP A 7 9.36 0.67 3.88
N GLY A 8 8.82 0.50 5.09
CA GLY A 8 8.42 1.63 5.91
C GLY A 8 9.57 2.52 6.38
N SER A 9 10.83 2.02 6.32
CA SER A 9 12.00 2.84 6.67
C SER A 9 12.29 3.98 5.67
N ARG A 10 11.59 3.96 4.54
CA ARG A 10 11.70 4.94 3.47
C ARG A 10 10.51 5.90 3.43
N VAL A 11 9.60 5.80 4.40
CA VAL A 11 8.37 6.59 4.45
C VAL A 11 8.53 7.72 5.47
N ASN A 12 8.84 8.92 4.99
CA ASN A 12 8.99 10.10 5.85
C ASN A 12 7.72 10.96 5.91
N ASP A 13 6.87 10.86 4.90
CA ASP A 13 5.59 11.53 4.80
C ASP A 13 4.57 10.71 3.98
N VAL A 14 3.42 11.32 3.69
CA VAL A 14 2.33 10.68 2.95
C VAL A 14 2.70 10.44 1.48
N GLU A 15 3.49 11.30 0.85
CA GLU A 15 3.89 11.15 -0.56
C GLU A 15 4.87 9.99 -0.71
N ASP A 16 5.83 9.87 0.22
CA ASP A 16 6.75 8.74 0.27
C ASP A 16 6.01 7.40 0.43
N PHE A 17 4.93 7.35 1.21
CA PHE A 17 4.14 6.13 1.38
C PHE A 17 3.56 5.62 0.06
N TYR A 18 2.92 6.49 -0.71
CA TYR A 18 2.38 6.12 -2.02
C TYR A 18 3.50 5.79 -3.02
N THR A 19 4.63 6.48 -2.94
CA THR A 19 5.82 6.18 -3.74
C THR A 19 6.37 4.77 -3.43
N GLU A 20 6.44 4.38 -2.16
CA GLU A 20 6.93 3.07 -1.75
C GLU A 20 5.92 1.94 -2.02
N LEU A 21 4.61 2.21 -2.01
CA LEU A 21 3.60 1.29 -2.57
C LEU A 21 3.85 1.03 -4.05
N GLY A 22 4.04 2.11 -4.82
CA GLY A 22 4.37 2.07 -6.23
C GLY A 22 5.64 1.27 -6.52
N ARG A 23 6.70 1.51 -5.73
CA ARG A 23 7.95 0.76 -5.81
C ARG A 23 7.78 -0.71 -5.46
N ALA A 24 7.01 -1.04 -4.42
CA ALA A 24 6.78 -2.41 -3.99
C ALA A 24 6.09 -3.23 -5.08
N VAL A 25 5.06 -2.65 -5.72
CA VAL A 25 4.31 -3.30 -6.80
C VAL A 25 5.09 -3.34 -8.11
N ASN A 26 5.85 -2.27 -8.39
CA ASN A 26 6.64 -2.09 -9.60
C ASN A 26 5.80 -2.31 -10.89
N GLY A 27 4.58 -1.74 -10.88
CA GLY A 27 3.69 -1.68 -12.03
C GLY A 27 4.16 -0.67 -13.09
N THR A 28 3.34 -0.43 -14.10
CA THR A 28 3.64 0.57 -15.15
C THR A 28 3.93 1.93 -14.50
N ASP A 29 5.08 2.52 -14.86
CA ASP A 29 5.59 3.78 -14.32
C ASP A 29 5.77 3.83 -12.80
N GLY A 30 5.74 2.67 -12.12
CA GLY A 30 5.84 2.58 -10.66
C GLY A 30 4.63 3.16 -9.93
N TYR A 31 3.47 3.29 -10.58
CA TYR A 31 2.27 3.84 -9.97
C TYR A 31 1.49 2.78 -9.17
N PHE A 32 1.04 3.14 -7.96
CA PHE A 32 0.08 2.36 -7.18
C PHE A 32 -0.77 3.24 -6.24
N GLY A 33 -1.41 4.26 -6.81
CA GLY A 33 -2.24 5.22 -6.08
C GLY A 33 -1.46 6.42 -5.54
N SER A 34 -2.17 7.51 -5.24
CA SER A 34 -1.62 8.76 -4.66
C SER A 34 -2.53 9.37 -3.58
N ASN A 35 -3.61 8.69 -3.24
CA ASN A 35 -4.58 8.98 -2.19
C ASN A 35 -5.40 7.72 -1.89
N LEU A 36 -6.32 7.76 -0.91
CA LEU A 36 -7.11 6.60 -0.49
C LEU A 36 -8.05 6.08 -1.60
N ASP A 37 -8.70 6.97 -2.36
CA ASP A 37 -9.61 6.56 -3.45
C ASP A 37 -8.84 5.83 -4.55
N ALA A 38 -7.70 6.38 -4.95
CA ALA A 38 -6.82 5.77 -5.93
C ALA A 38 -6.22 4.44 -5.43
N LEU A 39 -5.94 4.33 -4.13
CA LEU A 39 -5.49 3.08 -3.52
C LEU A 39 -6.58 2.00 -3.62
N VAL A 40 -7.83 2.34 -3.33
CA VAL A 40 -8.97 1.40 -3.50
C VAL A 40 -9.04 0.88 -4.94
N ASP A 41 -8.89 1.75 -5.93
CA ASP A 41 -8.89 1.33 -7.34
C ASP A 41 -7.71 0.39 -7.65
N CYS A 42 -6.52 0.71 -7.16
CA CYS A 42 -5.33 -0.13 -7.38
C CYS A 42 -5.42 -1.51 -6.71
N LEU A 43 -6.07 -1.61 -5.55
CA LEU A 43 -6.28 -2.86 -4.82
C LEU A 43 -7.26 -3.81 -5.51
N ARG A 44 -7.96 -3.38 -6.57
CA ARG A 44 -8.81 -4.28 -7.39
C ARG A 44 -8.02 -5.14 -8.39
N GLY A 45 -6.73 -4.90 -8.57
CA GLY A 45 -5.89 -5.62 -9.56
C GLY A 45 -5.61 -4.82 -10.83
N GLY A 46 -4.64 -5.26 -11.64
CA GLY A 46 -4.33 -4.67 -12.96
C GLY A 46 -3.30 -3.54 -12.98
N PHE A 47 -2.83 -3.09 -11.82
CA PHE A 47 -1.83 -2.01 -11.68
C PHE A 47 -0.41 -2.55 -11.40
N GLY A 48 -0.06 -3.67 -12.02
CA GLY A 48 1.13 -4.48 -11.68
C GLY A 48 0.85 -5.56 -10.62
N THR A 49 -0.33 -5.52 -10.01
CA THR A 49 -0.94 -6.61 -9.24
C THR A 49 -1.66 -7.60 -10.16
N PRO A 50 -1.78 -8.88 -9.79
CA PRO A 50 -2.61 -9.83 -10.51
C PRO A 50 -4.07 -9.36 -10.60
N GLU A 51 -4.75 -9.65 -11.71
CA GLU A 51 -6.17 -9.33 -11.91
C GLU A 51 -7.09 -10.44 -11.37
N ASP A 52 -6.74 -11.71 -11.61
CA ASP A 52 -7.60 -12.86 -11.28
C ASP A 52 -7.06 -13.74 -10.15
N GLU A 53 -6.02 -13.28 -9.44
CA GLU A 53 -5.40 -14.04 -8.35
C GLU A 53 -5.27 -13.20 -7.06
N PRO A 54 -5.43 -13.81 -5.87
CA PRO A 54 -5.19 -13.10 -4.61
C PRO A 54 -3.75 -12.62 -4.47
N PHE A 55 -3.59 -11.44 -3.89
CA PHE A 55 -2.32 -10.88 -3.45
C PHE A 55 -2.46 -10.23 -2.06
N ALA A 56 -1.33 -9.94 -1.44
CA ALA A 56 -1.24 -9.35 -0.11
C ALA A 56 -0.12 -8.32 -0.03
N PHE A 57 -0.11 -7.55 1.06
CA PHE A 57 0.93 -6.59 1.39
C PHE A 57 1.58 -6.89 2.75
N ARG A 58 2.83 -6.49 2.87
CA ARG A 58 3.57 -6.44 4.13
C ARG A 58 4.24 -5.08 4.26
N ILE A 59 3.98 -4.38 5.34
CA ILE A 59 4.64 -3.12 5.69
C ILE A 59 5.74 -3.46 6.69
N THR A 60 7.00 -3.17 6.36
CA THR A 60 8.09 -3.18 7.36
C THR A 60 8.11 -1.86 8.11
N HIS A 61 8.75 -1.82 9.29
CA HIS A 61 8.88 -0.59 10.10
C HIS A 61 7.54 0.18 10.25
N PRO A 62 6.45 -0.49 10.69
CA PRO A 62 5.11 0.10 10.66
C PRO A 62 4.96 1.35 11.55
N GLU A 63 5.78 1.48 12.60
CA GLU A 63 5.78 2.67 13.44
C GLU A 63 6.32 3.92 12.71
N GLU A 64 7.26 3.75 11.77
CA GLU A 64 7.74 4.86 10.93
C GLU A 64 6.64 5.33 9.98
N VAL A 65 5.98 4.40 9.31
CA VAL A 65 4.80 4.69 8.46
C VAL A 65 3.69 5.36 9.27
N ARG A 66 3.39 4.84 10.47
CA ARG A 66 2.37 5.41 11.35
C ARG A 66 2.74 6.83 11.80
N SER A 67 4.01 7.09 12.09
CA SER A 67 4.50 8.42 12.44
C SER A 67 4.39 9.39 11.27
N ALA A 68 4.77 8.96 10.05
CA ALA A 68 4.73 9.76 8.83
C ALA A 68 3.30 10.13 8.40
N LEU A 69 2.37 9.18 8.47
CA LEU A 69 0.97 9.38 8.07
C LEU A 69 0.14 10.06 9.17
N GLY A 70 0.55 9.89 10.42
CA GLY A 70 -0.29 10.16 11.59
C GLY A 70 -1.32 9.05 11.83
N ALA A 71 -1.72 8.90 13.10
CA ALA A 71 -2.52 7.77 13.55
C ALA A 71 -3.88 7.62 12.84
N LYS A 72 -4.52 8.73 12.46
CA LYS A 72 -5.82 8.71 11.77
C LYS A 72 -5.68 8.13 10.36
N LEU A 73 -4.81 8.71 9.53
CA LEU A 73 -4.62 8.29 8.15
C LEU A 73 -4.05 6.87 8.08
N TYR A 74 -3.14 6.51 8.99
CA TYR A 74 -2.63 5.14 9.09
C TYR A 74 -3.77 4.12 9.32
N ALA A 75 -4.72 4.42 10.20
CA ALA A 75 -5.88 3.56 10.42
C ALA A 75 -6.80 3.50 9.18
N GLU A 76 -7.02 4.62 8.49
CA GLU A 76 -7.81 4.66 7.23
C GLU A 76 -7.15 3.84 6.11
N VAL A 77 -5.82 3.85 6.00
CA VAL A 77 -5.09 2.99 5.06
C VAL A 77 -5.33 1.51 5.37
N LEU A 78 -5.20 1.09 6.63
CA LEU A 78 -5.45 -0.30 7.01
C LEU A 78 -6.91 -0.71 6.77
N ASP A 79 -7.85 0.20 6.99
CA ASP A 79 -9.27 -0.02 6.68
C ASP A 79 -9.50 -0.20 5.18
N VAL A 80 -8.83 0.57 4.33
CA VAL A 80 -8.86 0.40 2.86
C VAL A 80 -8.37 -0.99 2.44
N PHE A 81 -7.26 -1.47 3.01
CA PHE A 81 -6.79 -2.85 2.76
C PHE A 81 -7.83 -3.89 3.19
N SER A 82 -8.38 -3.75 4.40
CA SER A 82 -9.38 -4.68 4.95
C SER A 82 -10.67 -4.70 4.13
N THR A 83 -11.23 -3.54 3.79
CA THR A 83 -12.48 -3.41 3.03
C THR A 83 -12.34 -3.84 1.57
N SER A 84 -11.13 -3.71 1.00
CA SER A 84 -10.79 -4.25 -0.31
C SER A 84 -10.53 -5.77 -0.30
N GLY A 85 -10.54 -6.41 0.88
CA GLY A 85 -10.27 -7.84 1.02
C GLY A 85 -8.81 -8.22 0.73
N VAL A 86 -7.89 -7.26 0.74
CA VAL A 86 -6.47 -7.48 0.50
C VAL A 86 -5.75 -7.57 1.84
N PRO A 87 -5.20 -8.75 2.21
CA PRO A 87 -4.50 -8.90 3.48
C PRO A 87 -3.28 -7.96 3.55
N VAL A 88 -3.13 -7.28 4.69
CA VAL A 88 -1.94 -6.49 5.03
C VAL A 88 -1.39 -6.93 6.38
N THR A 89 -0.08 -7.10 6.46
CA THR A 89 0.65 -7.36 7.71
C THR A 89 1.60 -6.21 8.00
N THR A 90 1.74 -5.85 9.27
CA THR A 90 2.53 -4.71 9.76
C THR A 90 3.46 -5.18 10.87
#